data_AF-X1PNR4-F1
#
_entry.id   AF-X1PNR4-F1
#
_cell.length_a   1.000
_cell.length_b   1.000
_cell.length_c   1.000
_cell.angle_alpha   90.00
_cell.angle_beta   90.00
_cell.angle_gamma   90.00
#
_symmetry.space_group_name_H-M   'P 1'
#
loop_
_entity.id
_entity.type
_entity.pdbx_description
1 polymer ?
#
loop_
_entity_poly.entity_id
_entity_poly.type
_entity_poly.pdbx_seq_one_letter_code
_entity_poly.pdbx_strand_id
1 'polypeptide(L)'
;LFISIGENMSKINKYDLITGRQYIIPRYGGNLGTSENWLYGERGILSYTMELCSTRVPTDPEVVYKVCLTHVGVNLYVCERSWTVESEESSYQLRHFFKF
;
A
#
# COMPACT_ATOMS: atom_id res chain seq x y z
N LEU A 1 -0.65 10.97 1.45
CA LEU A 1 0.19 9.96 2.12
C LEU A 1 0.02 8.57 1.49
N PHE A 2 -1.17 7.96 1.56
CA PHE A 2 -1.44 6.61 1.03
C PHE A 2 -0.96 6.37 -0.42
N ILE A 3 -1.34 7.27 -1.35
CA ILE A 3 -0.95 7.19 -2.77
C ILE A 3 0.57 7.27 -2.93
N SER A 4 1.22 8.25 -2.28
CA SER A 4 2.67 8.46 -2.39
C SER A 4 3.48 7.25 -1.89
N ILE A 5 3.04 6.63 -0.79
CA ILE A 5 3.67 5.40 -0.31
C ILE A 5 3.50 4.27 -1.35
N GLY A 6 2.30 4.13 -1.92
CA GLY A 6 2.01 3.18 -2.99
C GLY A 6 2.88 3.38 -4.24
N GLU A 7 3.06 4.63 -4.69
CA GLU A 7 3.88 4.97 -5.86
C GLU A 7 5.36 4.61 -5.62
N ASN A 8 5.85 4.80 -4.40
CA ASN A 8 7.22 4.42 -4.06
C ASN A 8 7.39 2.90 -4.01
N MET A 9 6.41 2.15 -3.50
CA MET A 9 6.42 0.69 -3.59
C MET A 9 6.43 0.22 -5.05
N SER A 10 5.58 0.82 -5.90
CA SER A 10 5.52 0.56 -7.34
C SER A 10 6.87 0.81 -8.03
N LYS A 11 7.60 1.88 -7.67
CA LYS A 11 8.95 2.11 -8.19
C LYS A 11 9.94 1.00 -7.80
N ILE A 12 9.75 0.34 -6.66
CA ILE A 12 10.60 -0.75 -6.18
C ILE A 12 10.27 -2.05 -6.91
N ASN A 13 9.03 -2.53 -6.79
CA ASN A 13 8.65 -3.86 -7.31
C ASN A 13 8.16 -3.86 -8.77
N LYS A 14 7.92 -2.68 -9.36
CA LYS A 14 7.37 -2.48 -10.71
C LYS A 14 5.91 -2.93 -10.90
N TYR A 15 5.16 -3.09 -9.81
CA TYR A 15 3.73 -3.40 -9.87
C TYR A 15 2.93 -2.12 -10.04
N ASP A 16 1.83 -2.19 -10.79
CA ASP A 16 0.94 -1.05 -10.97
C ASP A 16 0.24 -0.71 -9.66
N LEU A 17 0.27 0.57 -9.28
CA LEU A 17 -0.55 1.06 -8.19
C LEU A 17 -1.97 1.29 -8.70
N ILE A 18 -2.92 0.53 -8.18
CA ILE A 18 -4.33 0.69 -8.50
C ILE A 18 -4.97 1.61 -7.46
N THR A 19 -5.52 2.76 -7.90
CA THR A 19 -6.22 3.71 -7.04
C THR A 19 -7.63 4.03 -7.58
N GLY A 20 -8.68 3.49 -6.94
CA GLY A 20 -10.07 4.00 -7.05
C GLY A 20 -10.84 3.78 -8.37
N ARG A 21 -12.09 3.29 -8.24
CA ARG A 21 -13.01 2.61 -9.21
C ARG A 21 -12.73 1.15 -9.49
N GLN A 22 -11.52 0.68 -9.26
CA GLN A 22 -11.20 -0.74 -9.10
C GLN A 22 -10.50 -0.85 -7.75
N TYR A 23 -11.23 -1.31 -6.72
CA TYR A 23 -10.74 -1.90 -5.47
C TYR A 23 -9.63 -1.14 -4.71
N ILE A 24 -9.91 -0.75 -3.45
CA ILE A 24 -8.98 -0.66 -2.28
C ILE A 24 -9.15 0.60 -1.39
N ILE A 25 -9.81 1.70 -1.83
CA ILE A 25 -10.03 2.84 -0.91
C ILE A 25 -11.50 2.95 -0.42
N PRO A 26 -11.78 2.73 0.87
CA PRO A 26 -13.13 2.63 1.44
C PRO A 26 -13.97 3.90 1.38
N ARG A 27 -13.37 5.09 1.21
CA ARG A 27 -14.19 6.31 1.15
C ARG A 27 -15.00 6.43 -0.13
N TYR A 28 -14.59 5.82 -1.26
CA TYR A 28 -15.28 6.02 -2.56
C TYR A 28 -15.16 4.86 -3.58
N GLY A 29 -14.92 3.61 -3.17
CA GLY A 29 -14.97 2.48 -4.13
C GLY A 29 -14.17 1.21 -3.82
N GLY A 30 -13.79 0.95 -2.56
CA GLY A 30 -13.27 -0.34 -2.15
C GLY A 30 -14.36 -1.40 -2.05
N ASN A 31 -14.00 -2.69 -2.14
CA ASN A 31 -14.93 -3.77 -1.83
C ASN A 31 -15.30 -3.71 -0.35
N LEU A 32 -16.58 -3.54 -0.04
CA LEU A 32 -17.06 -3.54 1.35
C LEU A 32 -16.67 -4.87 2.03
N GLY A 33 -16.18 -4.78 3.26
CA GLY A 33 -15.78 -5.95 4.06
C GLY A 33 -14.39 -6.51 3.79
N THR A 34 -13.53 -5.87 2.98
CA THR A 34 -12.13 -6.29 2.88
C THR A 34 -11.31 -5.90 4.11
N SER A 35 -10.17 -6.57 4.29
CA SER A 35 -9.30 -6.35 5.44
C SER A 35 -8.79 -4.91 5.53
N GLU A 36 -8.53 -4.29 4.38
CA GLU A 36 -7.98 -2.95 4.26
C GLU A 36 -8.97 -1.90 4.74
N ASN A 37 -10.26 -2.12 4.44
CA ASN A 37 -11.32 -1.23 4.89
C ASN A 37 -11.47 -1.23 6.41
N TRP A 38 -11.40 -2.41 7.03
CA TRP A 38 -11.49 -2.53 8.48
C TRP A 38 -10.23 -1.98 9.17
N LEU A 39 -9.04 -2.30 8.66
CA LEU A 39 -7.77 -1.83 9.19
C LEU A 39 -7.67 -0.30 9.16
N TYR A 40 -8.07 0.31 8.05
CA TYR A 40 -8.08 1.77 7.97
C TYR A 40 -9.21 2.38 8.81
N GLY A 41 -10.43 1.87 8.70
CA GLY A 41 -11.62 2.44 9.36
C GLY A 41 -11.59 2.35 10.88
N GLU A 42 -11.16 1.20 11.43
CA GLU A 42 -11.20 0.94 12.87
C GLU A 42 -9.87 1.17 13.57
N ARG A 43 -8.74 1.05 12.85
CA ARG A 43 -7.40 1.12 13.44
C ARG A 43 -6.55 2.27 12.90
N GLY A 44 -7.01 3.01 11.90
CA GLY A 44 -6.21 4.05 11.25
C GLY A 44 -4.97 3.51 10.53
N ILE A 45 -4.91 2.21 10.24
CA ILE A 45 -3.74 1.57 9.64
C ILE A 45 -3.78 1.77 8.13
N LEU A 46 -2.67 2.28 7.57
CA LEU A 46 -2.46 2.35 6.12
C LEU A 46 -2.08 0.97 5.57
N SER A 47 -3.08 0.21 5.13
CA SER A 47 -2.91 -1.16 4.62
C SER A 47 -2.88 -1.22 3.09
N TYR A 48 -2.05 -2.11 2.55
CA TYR A 48 -1.94 -2.35 1.11
C TYR A 48 -2.13 -3.83 0.79
N THR A 49 -2.87 -4.11 -0.27
CA THR A 49 -2.97 -5.45 -0.87
C THR A 49 -2.01 -5.54 -2.04
N MET A 50 -1.32 -6.67 -2.17
CA MET A 50 -0.40 -6.90 -3.27
C MET A 50 -0.71 -8.23 -3.93
N GLU A 51 -1.26 -8.16 -5.14
CA GLU A 51 -1.58 -9.32 -5.96
C GLU A 51 -0.30 -9.81 -6.65
N LEU A 52 0.30 -10.86 -6.10
CA LEU A 52 1.58 -11.40 -6.56
C LEU A 52 1.39 -12.37 -7.73
N CYS A 53 2.40 -12.42 -8.59
CA CYS A 53 2.52 -13.34 -9.73
C CYS A 53 1.52 -13.07 -10.86
N SER A 54 1.95 -13.33 -12.11
CA SER A 54 1.08 -13.21 -13.29
C SER A 54 0.11 -14.39 -13.44
N THR A 55 0.38 -15.50 -12.76
CA THR A 55 -0.42 -16.72 -12.82
C THR A 55 -0.92 -17.10 -11.44
N ARG A 56 -2.13 -17.65 -11.42
CA ARG A 56 -2.73 -18.22 -10.23
C ARG A 56 -1.98 -19.52 -9.90
N VAL A 57 -1.17 -19.47 -8.84
CA VAL A 57 -0.33 -20.58 -8.34
C VAL A 57 0.86 -20.91 -9.27
N PRO A 58 1.95 -20.13 -9.24
CA PRO A 58 3.17 -20.52 -9.94
C PRO A 58 3.73 -21.82 -9.37
N THR A 59 4.03 -22.78 -10.24
CA THR A 59 4.66 -24.06 -9.87
C THR A 59 6.17 -24.08 -10.07
N ASP A 60 6.71 -23.11 -10.83
CA ASP A 60 8.14 -22.92 -11.04
C ASP A 60 8.78 -22.25 -9.81
N PRO A 61 9.70 -22.93 -9.09
CA PRO A 61 10.38 -22.38 -7.92
C PRO A 61 11.17 -21.11 -8.21
N GLU A 62 11.71 -20.94 -9.43
CA GLU A 62 12.49 -19.75 -9.80
C GLU A 62 11.59 -18.51 -9.89
N VAL A 63 10.35 -18.68 -10.35
CA VAL A 63 9.35 -17.61 -10.35
C VAL A 63 9.02 -17.21 -8.92
N VAL A 64 8.79 -18.19 -8.03
CA VAL A 64 8.52 -17.93 -6.60
C VAL A 64 9.69 -17.20 -5.95
N TYR A 65 10.91 -17.70 -6.13
CA TYR A 65 12.13 -17.09 -5.59
C TYR A 65 12.29 -15.64 -6.05
N LYS A 66 12.15 -15.39 -7.36
CA LYS A 66 12.27 -14.05 -7.93
C LYS A 66 11.20 -13.09 -7.38
N VAL A 67 9.96 -13.55 -7.25
CA VAL A 67 8.87 -12.74 -6.68
C VAL A 67 9.17 -12.42 -5.22
N CYS A 68 9.56 -13.40 -4.40
CA CYS A 68 9.92 -13.17 -3.00
C CYS A 68 11.08 -12.18 -2.87
N LEU A 69 12.16 -12.37 -3.64
CA LEU A 69 13.35 -11.52 -3.58
C LEU A 69 13.02 -10.07 -3.99
N THR A 70 12.21 -9.88 -5.04
CA THR A 70 11.81 -8.55 -5.52
C THR A 70 11.06 -7.75 -4.44
N HIS A 71 10.29 -8.43 -3.58
CA HIS A 71 9.46 -7.78 -2.57
C HIS A 71 10.19 -7.51 -1.25
N VAL A 72 11.42 -7.99 -1.06
CA VAL A 72 12.25 -7.62 0.10
C VAL A 72 12.39 -6.10 0.18
N GLY A 73 12.64 -5.42 -0.94
CA GLY A 73 12.75 -3.96 -0.96
C GLY A 73 11.47 -3.25 -0.54
N VAL A 74 10.31 -3.76 -0.96
CA VAL A 74 9.01 -3.20 -0.55
C VAL A 74 8.78 -3.39 0.94
N ASN A 75 9.07 -4.57 1.48
CA ASN A 75 8.92 -4.86 2.90
C ASN A 75 9.79 -3.93 3.76
N LEU A 76 11.07 -3.79 3.40
CA LEU A 76 12.00 -2.90 4.09
C LEU A 76 11.54 -1.44 4.02
N TYR A 77 11.09 -0.99 2.85
CA TYR A 77 10.53 0.35 2.68
C TYR A 77 9.32 0.57 3.59
N VAL A 78 8.35 -0.35 3.65
CA VAL A 78 7.18 -0.20 4.52
C VAL A 78 7.57 -0.18 6.00
N CYS A 79 8.56 -0.98 6.42
CA CYS A 79 9.10 -0.93 7.78
C CYS A 79 9.69 0.45 8.10
N GLU A 80 10.50 1.02 7.21
CA GLU A 80 11.05 2.39 7.37
C GLU A 80 9.92 3.44 7.45
N ARG A 81 8.91 3.30 6.58
CA ARG A 81 7.75 4.20 6.56
C ARG A 81 6.91 4.11 7.82
N SER A 82 6.78 2.93 8.42
CA SER A 82 6.03 2.75 9.67
C SER A 82 6.56 3.63 10.81
N TRP A 83 7.86 3.95 10.81
CA TRP A 83 8.47 4.85 11.80
C TRP A 83 8.25 6.34 11.51
N THR A 84 7.97 6.71 10.26
CA THR A 84 7.97 8.11 9.79
C THR A 84 6.56 8.62 9.45
N VAL A 85 5.60 7.73 9.27
CA VAL A 85 4.23 8.04 8.80
C VAL A 85 3.47 9.03 9.71
N GLU A 86 3.58 8.89 11.03
CA GLU A 86 2.85 9.74 12.00
C GLU A 86 3.34 11.20 11.98
N SER A 87 4.65 11.39 11.82
CA SER A 87 5.27 12.72 11.76
C SER A 87 4.82 13.49 10.51
N GLU A 88 4.62 12.78 9.40
CA GLU A 88 4.17 13.38 8.15
C GLU A 88 2.68 13.64 8.14
N GLU A 89 1.87 12.73 8.69
CA GLU A 89 0.43 12.92 8.78
C GLU A 89 0.07 14.20 9.56
N SER A 90 0.76 14.44 10.67
CA SER A 90 0.62 15.67 11.47
C SER A 90 0.96 16.93 10.64
N SER A 91 1.99 16.87 9.81
CA SER A 91 2.37 17.98 8.92
C SER A 91 1.34 18.25 7.82
N TYR A 92 0.68 17.21 7.29
CA TYR A 92 -0.38 17.35 6.29
C TYR A 92 -1.67 17.90 6.90
N GLN A 93 -2.02 17.50 8.12
CA GLN A 93 -3.18 18.06 8.84
C GLN A 93 -2.98 19.54 9.15
N LEU A 94 -1.78 19.95 9.62
CA LEU A 94 -1.44 21.35 9.87
C LEU A 94 -1.54 22.21 8.59
N ARG A 95 -1.03 21.72 7.46
CA ARG A 95 -1.12 22.44 6.18
C ARG A 95 -2.56 22.58 5.65
N HIS A 96 -3.48 21.72 6.09
CA HIS A 96 -4.90 21.86 5.77
C HIS A 96 -5.63 22.83 6.70
N PHE A 97 -5.16 22.97 7.95
CA PHE A 97 -5.73 23.88 8.94
C PHE A 97 -5.38 25.36 8.68
N PHE A 98 -4.18 25.65 8.17
CA PHE A 98 -3.73 27.00 7.83
C PHE A 98 -4.12 27.47 6.41
N LYS A 99 -5.10 26.82 5.77
CA LYS A 99 -5.65 27.21 4.47
C LYS A 99 -6.93 28.05 4.57
N PHE A 100 -7.21 28.64 5.73
CA PHE A 100 -8.27 29.65 5.93
C PHE A 100 -7.65 31.02 6.21
#